data_AF-A0A920I4S3-F1
#
_entry.id   AF-A0A920I4S3-F1
#
_cell.length_a   1.000
_cell.length_b   1.000
_cell.length_c   1.000
_cell.angle_alpha   90.00
_cell.angle_beta   90.00
_cell.angle_gamma   90.00
#
_symmetry.space_group_name_H-M   'P 1'
#
loop_
_entity.id
_entity.type
_entity.pdbx_description
1 polymer ?
#
loop_
_entity_poly.entity_id
_entity_poly.type
_entity_poly.pdbx_seq_one_letter_code
_entity_poly.pdbx_strand_id
1 'polypeptide(L)'
;MLIGGDDPASIDALAAIYAHWVPQDQILRTNLWSSELSKLTANAFLAQRISSINSIAAFCEASGADVREVARAIGTDSRIGPKFLNAGPGFGGSCFQKDILNLVYLCRHFGLPEVGITGRVSLL
;
A
#
# COMPACT_ATOMS: atom_id res chain seq x y z
N MET A 1 8.59 11.83 4.68
CA MET A 1 9.81 11.25 4.09
C MET A 1 10.25 10.09 4.95
N LEU A 2 10.57 8.93 4.36
CA LEU A 2 11.10 7.78 5.10
C LEU A 2 12.58 7.59 4.72
N ILE A 3 13.45 7.51 5.72
CA ILE A 3 14.89 7.28 5.55
C ILE A 3 15.27 6.01 6.30
N GLY A 4 15.81 5.02 5.58
CA GLY A 4 16.27 3.75 6.13
C GLY A 4 17.76 3.54 5.94
N GLY A 5 18.43 2.94 6.92
CA GLY A 5 19.82 2.53 6.83
C GLY A 5 20.29 1.79 8.07
N ASP A 6 21.53 1.30 8.04
CA ASP A 6 22.15 0.60 9.18
C ASP A 6 23.19 1.46 9.91
N ASP A 7 23.64 2.56 9.29
CA ASP A 7 24.56 3.54 9.89
C ASP A 7 23.80 4.81 10.31
N PRO A 8 23.73 5.12 11.62
CA PRO A 8 23.06 6.32 12.12
C PRO A 8 23.64 7.62 11.56
N ALA A 9 24.96 7.70 11.36
CA ALA A 9 25.59 8.91 10.87
C ALA A 9 25.14 9.26 9.44
N SER A 10 25.05 8.25 8.58
CA SER A 10 24.51 8.38 7.22
C SER A 10 23.03 8.78 7.21
N ILE A 11 22.21 8.20 8.09
CA ILE A 11 20.79 8.55 8.23
C ILE A 11 20.64 10.03 8.63
N ASP A 12 21.40 10.48 9.62
CA ASP A 12 21.31 11.86 10.11
C ASP A 12 21.85 12.87 9.12
N ALA A 13 22.93 12.54 8.41
CA ALA A 13 23.43 13.36 7.31
C ALA A 13 22.37 13.55 6.22
N LEU A 14 21.69 12.47 5.81
CA LEU A 14 20.63 12.54 4.81
C LEU A 14 19.40 13.30 5.33
N ALA A 15 19.02 13.09 6.60
CA ALA A 15 17.93 13.81 7.23
C ALA A 15 18.21 15.31 7.31
N ALA A 16 19.46 15.72 7.61
CA ALA A 16 19.87 17.11 7.64
C ALA A 16 19.78 17.78 6.25
N ILE A 17 20.09 17.04 5.18
CA ILE A 17 19.88 17.52 3.81
C ILE A 17 18.39 17.76 3.57
N TYR A 18 17.54 16.75 3.79
CA TYR A 18 16.10 16.86 3.50
C TYR A 18 15.35 17.84 4.40
N ALA A 19 15.88 18.15 5.58
CA ALA A 19 15.32 19.12 6.52
C ALA A 19 15.13 20.53 5.93
N HIS A 20 15.86 20.86 4.87
CA HIS A 20 15.72 22.15 4.18
C HIS A 20 14.38 22.28 3.43
N TRP A 21 13.73 21.15 3.11
CA TRP A 21 12.48 21.12 2.34
C TRP A 21 11.33 20.40 3.07
N VAL A 22 11.63 19.53 4.03
CA VAL A 22 10.65 18.71 4.73
C VAL A 22 10.73 19.00 6.24
N PRO A 23 9.60 19.31 6.89
CA PRO A 23 9.54 19.44 8.35
C PRO A 23 10.10 18.21 9.08
N GLN A 24 10.85 18.44 10.15
CA GLN A 24 11.54 17.36 10.89
C GLN A 24 10.59 16.29 11.43
N ASP A 25 9.39 16.68 11.87
CA ASP A 25 8.32 15.79 12.35
C ASP A 25 7.75 14.88 11.26
N GLN A 26 8.01 15.20 9.99
CA GLN A 26 7.61 14.38 8.83
C GLN A 26 8.77 13.53 8.26
N ILE A 27 9.96 13.58 8.88
CA ILE A 27 11.10 12.73 8.53
C ILE A 27 11.14 11.53 9.49
N LEU A 28 10.73 10.38 8.96
CA LEU A 28 10.74 9.11 9.68
C LEU A 28 12.09 8.42 9.43
N ARG A 29 12.81 8.10 10.51
CA ARG A 29 14.07 7.34 10.49
C ARG A 29 13.78 5.89 10.88
N THR A 30 14.35 4.94 10.18
CA THR A 30 14.14 3.50 10.43
C THR A 30 15.37 2.68 10.04
N ASN A 31 15.40 1.39 10.40
CA ASN A 31 16.40 0.46 9.86
C ASN A 31 16.15 0.16 8.36
N LEU A 32 17.15 -0.40 7.70
CA LEU A 32 17.13 -0.71 6.26
C LEU A 32 15.92 -1.59 5.87
N TRP A 33 15.77 -2.75 6.50
CA TRP A 33 14.72 -3.73 6.18
C TRP A 33 13.32 -3.16 6.33
N SER A 34 13.05 -2.43 7.42
CA SER A 34 11.75 -1.80 7.65
C SER A 34 11.46 -0.71 6.62
N SER A 35 12.46 0.02 6.13
CA SER A 35 12.28 1.01 5.07
C SER A 35 11.91 0.37 3.73
N GLU A 36 12.65 -0.67 3.34
CA GLU A 36 12.40 -1.41 2.10
C GLU A 36 11.01 -2.05 2.11
N LEU A 37 10.67 -2.72 3.22
CA LEU A 37 9.37 -3.37 3.37
C LEU A 37 8.23 -2.34 3.38
N SER A 38 8.41 -1.19 4.02
CA SER A 38 7.38 -0.13 4.06
C SER A 38 6.94 0.30 2.66
N LYS A 39 7.86 0.35 1.69
CA LYS A 39 7.53 0.67 0.29
C LYS A 39 6.66 -0.41 -0.34
N LEU A 40 7.03 -1.69 -0.19
CA LEU A 40 6.27 -2.82 -0.73
C LEU A 40 4.89 -2.92 -0.07
N THR A 41 4.85 -2.77 1.25
CA THR A 41 3.63 -2.81 2.05
C THR A 41 2.68 -1.69 1.68
N ALA A 42 3.14 -0.45 1.51
CA ALA A 42 2.28 0.65 1.08
C ALA A 42 1.54 0.32 -0.24
N ASN A 43 2.27 -0.19 -1.24
CA ASN A 43 1.67 -0.57 -2.52
C ASN A 43 0.71 -1.77 -2.40
N ALA A 44 1.04 -2.76 -1.56
CA ALA A 44 0.16 -3.87 -1.26
C ALA A 44 -1.17 -3.41 -0.62
N PHE A 45 -1.13 -2.50 0.35
CA PHE A 45 -2.32 -1.97 1.01
C PHE A 45 -3.21 -1.17 0.04
N LEU A 46 -2.62 -0.37 -0.83
CA LEU A 46 -3.36 0.37 -1.85
C LEU A 46 -4.05 -0.57 -2.84
N ALA A 47 -3.33 -1.58 -3.34
CA ALA A 47 -3.89 -2.57 -4.25
C ALA A 47 -4.99 -3.41 -3.59
N GLN A 48 -4.83 -3.77 -2.31
CA GLN A 48 -5.84 -4.47 -1.53
C GLN A 48 -7.15 -3.67 -1.43
N ARG A 49 -7.08 -2.36 -1.20
CA ARG A 49 -8.28 -1.50 -1.16
C ARG A 49 -9.01 -1.47 -2.49
N ILE A 50 -8.28 -1.30 -3.59
CA ILE A 50 -8.86 -1.32 -4.95
C ILE A 50 -9.51 -2.67 -5.25
N SER A 51 -8.80 -3.78 -4.96
CA SER A 51 -9.35 -5.11 -5.18
C SER A 51 -10.60 -5.35 -4.34
N SER A 52 -10.61 -4.87 -3.10
CA SER A 52 -11.76 -5.03 -2.21
C SER A 52 -12.98 -4.29 -2.73
N ILE A 53 -12.84 -3.03 -3.18
CA ILE A 53 -13.98 -2.30 -3.74
C ILE A 53 -14.45 -2.88 -5.08
N ASN A 54 -13.55 -3.43 -5.90
CA ASN A 54 -13.92 -4.12 -7.13
C ASN A 54 -14.72 -5.40 -6.85
N SER A 55 -14.36 -6.19 -5.83
CA SER A 55 -15.16 -7.35 -5.42
C SER A 55 -16.55 -6.94 -4.92
N ILE A 56 -16.63 -5.82 -4.18
CA ILE A 56 -17.93 -5.26 -3.76
C ILE A 56 -18.73 -4.75 -4.96
N ALA A 57 -18.09 -4.19 -5.99
CA ALA A 57 -18.76 -3.75 -7.22
C ALA A 57 -19.52 -4.90 -7.90
N ALA A 58 -18.88 -6.07 -8.04
CA ALA A 58 -19.53 -7.26 -8.60
C ALA A 58 -20.74 -7.72 -7.75
N PHE A 59 -20.67 -7.58 -6.43
CA PHE A 59 -21.81 -7.84 -5.54
C PHE A 59 -22.92 -6.78 -5.70
N CYS A 60 -22.55 -5.51 -5.86
CA CYS A 60 -23.46 -4.40 -6.13
C CYS A 60 -24.23 -4.62 -7.44
N GLU A 61 -23.57 -5.11 -8.50
CA GLU A 61 -24.20 -5.47 -9.78
C GLU A 61 -25.29 -6.53 -9.61
N ALA A 62 -25.05 -7.56 -8.79
CA ALA A 62 -26.02 -8.61 -8.54
C ALA A 62 -27.17 -8.20 -7.59
N SER A 63 -26.92 -7.24 -6.69
CA SER A 63 -27.88 -6.79 -5.66
C SER A 63 -28.68 -5.55 -6.07
N GLY A 64 -28.24 -4.81 -7.10
CA GLY A 64 -28.82 -3.53 -7.50
C GLY A 64 -28.36 -2.33 -6.68
N ALA A 65 -27.37 -2.50 -5.79
CA ALA A 65 -26.77 -1.39 -5.04
C ALA A 65 -25.82 -0.55 -5.93
N ASP A 66 -25.61 0.73 -5.62
CA ASP A 66 -24.60 1.56 -6.29
C ASP A 66 -23.27 1.53 -5.50
N VAL A 67 -22.24 0.94 -6.10
CA VAL A 67 -20.90 0.84 -5.49
C VAL A 67 -20.29 2.21 -5.16
N ARG A 68 -20.65 3.27 -5.89
CA ARG A 68 -20.16 4.63 -5.65
C ARG A 68 -20.77 5.21 -4.37
N GLU A 69 -22.03 4.91 -4.10
CA GLU A 69 -22.68 5.30 -2.85
C GLU A 69 -22.08 4.53 -1.68
N VAL A 70 -21.86 3.23 -1.83
CA VAL A 70 -21.19 2.39 -0.82
C VAL A 70 -19.79 2.91 -0.52
N ALA A 71 -18.97 3.15 -1.56
CA ALA A 71 -17.63 3.70 -1.43
C ALA A 71 -17.62 5.06 -0.72
N ARG A 72 -18.55 5.95 -1.07
CA ARG A 72 -18.70 7.24 -0.42
C ARG A 72 -19.08 7.09 1.06
N ALA A 73 -20.03 6.23 1.37
CA ALA A 73 -20.49 6.01 2.74
C ALA A 73 -19.36 5.48 3.63
N ILE A 74 -18.69 4.40 3.23
CA ILE A 74 -17.59 3.82 4.02
C ILE A 74 -16.36 4.73 4.07
N GLY A 75 -16.14 5.56 3.03
CA GLY A 75 -15.03 6.50 2.97
C GLY A 75 -15.13 7.66 3.97
N THR A 76 -16.31 7.90 4.55
CA THR A 76 -16.49 8.89 5.63
C THR A 76 -15.95 8.42 6.98
N ASP A 77 -15.81 7.11 7.18
CA ASP A 77 -15.20 6.55 8.39
C ASP A 77 -13.69 6.84 8.39
N SER A 78 -13.20 7.55 9.40
CA SER A 78 -11.80 7.98 9.49
C SER A 78 -10.80 6.83 9.55
N ARG A 79 -11.23 5.62 9.93
CA ARG A 79 -10.38 4.42 9.95
C ARG A 79 -10.15 3.86 8.55
N ILE A 80 -11.06 4.15 7.62
CA ILE A 80 -10.98 3.73 6.21
C ILE A 80 -10.45 4.90 5.36
N GLY A 81 -11.10 6.06 5.45
CA GLY A 81 -10.82 7.23 4.64
C GLY A 81 -11.23 7.09 3.17
N PRO A 82 -11.32 8.21 2.43
CA PRO A 82 -12.00 8.24 1.13
C PRO A 82 -11.14 7.85 -0.07
N LYS A 83 -9.82 7.71 0.10
CA LYS A 83 -8.89 7.49 -1.02
C LYS A 83 -8.84 6.01 -1.43
N PHE A 84 -8.55 5.74 -2.70
CA PHE A 84 -8.40 4.38 -3.24
C PHE A 84 -9.63 3.49 -3.01
N LEU A 85 -10.84 4.07 -3.13
CA LEU A 85 -12.13 3.39 -3.03
C LEU A 85 -12.98 3.54 -4.30
N ASN A 86 -12.38 3.93 -5.43
CA ASN A 86 -13.11 4.01 -6.69
C ASN A 86 -13.02 2.65 -7.39
N ALA A 87 -14.17 1.98 -7.54
CA ALA A 87 -14.27 0.77 -8.35
C ALA A 87 -13.97 1.08 -9.82
N GLY A 88 -13.29 0.15 -10.48
CA GLY A 88 -12.87 0.27 -11.88
C GLY A 88 -12.34 -1.05 -12.43
N PRO A 89 -11.85 -1.08 -13.68
CA PRO A 89 -11.44 -2.33 -14.32
C PRO A 89 -10.39 -3.10 -13.51
N GLY A 90 -9.53 -2.40 -12.77
CA GLY A 90 -8.48 -2.93 -11.91
C GLY A 90 -7.42 -1.84 -11.71
N PHE A 91 -6.30 -2.17 -11.07
CA PHE A 91 -5.16 -1.26 -11.04
C PHE A 91 -4.22 -1.58 -12.22
N GLY A 92 -3.92 -0.56 -13.03
CA GLY A 92 -2.92 -0.62 -14.09
C GLY A 92 -1.65 0.12 -13.68
N GLY A 93 -0.49 -0.42 -14.04
CA GLY A 93 0.81 0.18 -13.78
C GLY A 93 1.83 -0.83 -13.25
N SER A 94 3.04 -0.81 -13.81
CA SER A 94 4.11 -1.76 -13.49
C SER A 94 4.52 -1.78 -12.01
N CYS A 95 4.33 -0.66 -11.29
CA CYS A 95 4.75 -0.52 -9.89
C CYS A 95 3.96 -1.40 -8.92
N PHE A 96 2.63 -1.45 -9.02
CA PHE A 96 1.81 -2.25 -8.08
C PHE A 96 2.07 -3.74 -8.26
N GLN A 97 2.02 -4.23 -9.50
CA GLN A 97 2.26 -5.63 -9.80
C GLN A 97 3.67 -6.08 -9.39
N LYS A 98 4.70 -5.30 -9.74
CA LYS A 98 6.09 -5.62 -9.38
C LYS A 98 6.29 -5.69 -7.87
N ASP A 99 5.78 -4.71 -7.13
CA ASP A 99 6.03 -4.63 -5.69
C ASP A 99 5.24 -5.69 -4.91
N ILE A 100 4.02 -6.04 -5.35
CA ILE A 100 3.25 -7.15 -4.78
C ILE A 100 3.94 -8.49 -5.05
N LEU A 101 4.41 -8.71 -6.28
CA LEU A 101 5.15 -9.94 -6.62
C LEU A 101 6.46 -10.05 -5.82
N ASN A 102 7.15 -8.93 -5.61
CA ASN A 102 8.34 -8.90 -4.76
C ASN A 102 7.99 -9.28 -3.31
N LEU A 103 6.89 -8.75 -2.76
CA LEU A 103 6.42 -9.12 -1.42
C LEU A 103 6.10 -10.62 -1.31
N VAL A 104 5.41 -11.20 -2.31
CA VAL A 104 5.12 -12.64 -2.36
C VAL A 104 6.41 -13.47 -2.43
N TYR A 105 7.39 -13.01 -3.23
CA TYR A 105 8.70 -13.65 -3.31
C TYR A 105 9.41 -13.65 -1.96
N LEU A 106 9.44 -12.51 -1.26
CA LEU A 106 10.03 -12.40 0.08
C LEU A 106 9.32 -13.33 1.09
N CYS A 107 7.99 -13.36 1.12
CA CYS A 107 7.25 -14.28 1.97
C CYS A 107 7.64 -15.74 1.73
N ARG A 108 7.79 -16.15 0.46
CA ARG A 108 8.23 -17.51 0.12
C ARG A 108 9.69 -17.77 0.54
N HIS A 109 10.56 -16.80 0.34
CA HIS A 109 11.97 -16.88 0.72
C HIS A 109 12.14 -17.13 2.23
N PHE A 110 11.34 -16.47 3.07
CA PHE A 110 11.35 -16.66 4.53
C PHE A 110 10.53 -17.87 5.02
N GLY A 111 10.00 -18.72 4.13
CA GLY A 111 9.21 -19.88 4.52
C GLY A 111 7.80 -19.54 5.05
N LEU A 112 7.27 -18.38 4.68
CA LEU A 112 5.95 -17.86 5.10
C LEU A 112 4.96 -17.77 3.91
N PRO A 113 4.72 -18.85 3.14
CA PRO A 113 3.90 -18.79 1.93
C PRO A 113 2.44 -18.41 2.20
N GLU A 114 1.92 -18.73 3.38
CA GLU A 114 0.55 -18.39 3.79
C GLU A 114 0.36 -16.91 4.07
N VAL A 115 1.43 -16.16 4.34
CA VAL A 115 1.34 -14.71 4.59
C VAL A 115 1.30 -13.92 3.27
N GLY A 116 1.70 -14.55 2.15
CA GLY A 116 1.69 -13.95 0.81
C GLY A 116 0.31 -13.79 0.17
N ILE A 117 -0.79 -13.86 0.93
CA ILE A 117 -2.19 -13.83 0.43
C ILE A 117 -2.56 -12.52 -0.28
N THR A 118 -1.71 -11.48 -0.23
CA THR A 118 -1.77 -10.36 -1.18
C THR A 118 -1.83 -10.83 -2.65
N GLY A 119 -1.42 -12.07 -2.97
CA GLY A 119 -1.63 -12.70 -4.28
C GLY A 119 -3.08 -12.98 -4.69
N ARG A 120 -4.08 -12.81 -3.80
CA ARG A 120 -5.53 -12.83 -4.14
C ARG A 120 -6.10 -11.45 -4.45
N VAL A 121 -5.25 -10.43 -4.47
CA VAL A 121 -5.59 -9.14 -5.07
C VAL A 121 -5.80 -9.39 -6.55
N SER A 122 -6.98 -9.03 -7.08
CA SER A 122 -7.28 -9.16 -8.51
C SER A 122 -6.36 -8.23 -9.32
N LEU A 123 -5.20 -8.77 -9.68
CA LEU A 123 -4.33 -8.25 -10.71
C LEU A 123 -5.05 -8.52 -12.04
N LEU A 124 -5.38 -7.46 -12.78
CA LEU A 124 -5.74 -7.61 -14.19
C LEU A 124 -4.52 -8.08 -15.00
#